data_AF-A0A534UXZ8-F1
#
_entry.id   AF-A0A534UXZ8-F1
#
_cell.length_a   1.000
_cell.length_b   1.000
_cell.length_c   1.000
_cell.angle_alpha   90.00
_cell.angle_beta   90.00
_cell.angle_gamma   90.00
#
_symmetry.space_group_name_H-M   'P 1'
#
loop_
_entity.id
_entity.type
_entity.pdbx_description
1 polymer ?
#
loop_
_entity_poly.entity_id
_entity_poly.type
_entity_poly.pdbx_seq_one_letter_code
_entity_poly.pdbx_strand_id
1 'polypeptide(L)'
;MREHVLGSELAESLGGRDRLVVTTQVVVHQRQPLPGVGVLGVERDGLPVGSHRRFELVVRDQIDRAVVEILLGGHAASRSESRWRRQAPGVAKSRKESVDRAGPPAYVSRVTDALLLEAELAAAITAVAEGGPPLDFDAWARRIFAHQFERNAPYRTVCERRGVTPAVVARLEDVPAVPTAAFRHLELTCGPPEAVFRTSGTTSGPAARGSHLVPNLALYRASALAAFSRFVLPDGARPSCVLLLPSVAHRPESSLVRMCAWVGEMLGRDAEWFVGDRGLEIERLLEGLGERERSGEAVLVAGPTAIFADLFEACRTRGRAFRLGPGSRVMDTGGAKGLRRPLSRAGFFRECWAHLGVAGYSCVNEFGMTELCSQRYDSALADRFHGRNLAPRRLLAPPWLRTRVLDPDTLAAVLPGATGLLCHHDLANAGSVSVVLTEDLGRTVGDDGIEIVGRVAGAMPRGCGLLLAELGPA
;
A
#
# COMPACT_ATOMS: atom_id res chain seq x y z
N MET A 1 29.14 15.89 -6.98
CA MET A 1 28.02 15.94 -6.02
C MET A 1 26.95 14.86 -6.26
N ARG A 2 26.57 14.54 -7.52
CA ARG A 2 25.68 13.40 -7.84
C ARG A 2 26.26 12.01 -7.49
N GLU A 3 27.58 11.86 -7.58
CA GLU A 3 28.29 10.59 -7.30
C GLU A 3 28.34 10.22 -5.82
N HIS A 4 28.34 11.22 -4.93
CA HIS A 4 28.51 11.00 -3.49
C HIS A 4 27.23 10.45 -2.85
N VAL A 5 26.06 10.94 -3.29
CA VAL A 5 24.74 10.49 -2.81
C VAL A 5 24.44 9.05 -3.27
N LEU A 6 24.72 8.73 -4.53
CA LEU A 6 24.63 7.37 -5.05
C LEU A 6 25.62 6.43 -4.34
N GLY A 7 26.84 6.91 -4.05
CA GLY A 7 27.86 6.16 -3.31
C GLY A 7 27.45 5.86 -1.87
N SER A 8 26.86 6.83 -1.15
CA SER A 8 26.38 6.65 0.21
C SER A 8 25.16 5.74 0.29
N GLU A 9 24.19 5.87 -0.63
CA GLU A 9 23.00 5.01 -0.68
C GLU A 9 23.33 3.55 -1.02
N LEU A 10 24.31 3.32 -1.91
CA LEU A 10 24.82 1.97 -2.19
C LEU A 10 25.57 1.38 -0.99
N ALA A 11 26.33 2.18 -0.26
CA ALA A 11 27.06 1.74 0.94
C ALA A 11 26.10 1.34 2.08
N GLU A 12 25.02 2.09 2.31
CA GLU A 12 23.99 1.77 3.31
C GLU A 12 23.16 0.54 2.91
N SER A 13 22.73 0.44 1.65
CA SER A 13 21.95 -0.71 1.17
C SER A 13 22.74 -2.02 1.17
N LEU A 14 24.08 -1.95 1.19
CA LEU A 14 24.99 -3.09 1.30
C LEU A 14 25.53 -3.28 2.74
N GLY A 15 25.14 -2.41 3.67
CA GLY A 15 25.56 -2.34 5.07
C GLY A 15 24.96 -3.44 5.95
N GLY A 16 25.24 -4.69 5.60
CA GLY A 16 24.96 -5.86 6.43
C GLY A 16 26.01 -6.96 6.31
N ARG A 17 27.11 -6.70 5.59
CA ARG A 17 28.22 -7.64 5.45
C ARG A 17 29.53 -6.87 5.60
N ASP A 18 30.27 -7.20 6.65
CA ASP A 18 31.58 -6.61 6.91
C ASP A 18 32.47 -6.70 5.66
N ARG A 19 33.08 -5.55 5.31
CA ARG A 19 34.10 -5.32 4.27
C ARG A 19 33.59 -5.06 2.84
N LEU A 20 33.17 -3.83 2.58
CA LEU A 20 33.27 -3.24 1.26
C LEU A 20 33.73 -1.77 1.39
N VAL A 21 34.96 -1.47 0.97
CA VAL A 21 35.39 -0.09 0.70
C VAL A 21 35.28 0.11 -0.80
N VAL A 22 34.29 0.90 -1.24
CA VAL A 22 34.05 1.16 -2.67
C VAL A 22 34.79 2.44 -3.06
N THR A 23 35.86 2.31 -3.86
CA THR A 23 36.40 3.45 -4.61
C THR A 23 35.62 3.59 -5.91
N THR A 24 34.80 4.63 -6.03
CA THR A 24 34.02 4.95 -7.23
C THR A 24 34.92 5.55 -8.30
N GLN A 25 35.14 4.85 -9.41
CA GLN A 25 35.45 5.49 -10.69
C GLN A 25 34.22 5.37 -11.58
N VAL A 26 33.56 6.50 -11.83
CA VAL A 26 32.42 6.58 -12.75
C VAL A 26 32.98 6.77 -14.16
N VAL A 27 32.83 5.75 -15.01
CA VAL A 27 33.20 5.85 -16.42
C VAL A 27 31.95 6.20 -17.22
N VAL A 28 31.85 7.43 -17.71
CA VAL A 28 30.77 7.87 -18.61
C VAL A 28 31.20 7.56 -20.04
N HIS A 29 30.50 6.67 -20.73
CA HIS A 29 30.70 6.46 -22.17
C HIS A 29 29.56 7.07 -22.98
N GLN A 30 29.88 8.11 -23.76
CA GLN A 30 28.97 8.68 -24.73
C GLN A 30 29.13 7.97 -26.07
N ARG A 31 28.07 7.26 -26.49
CA ARG A 31 27.77 6.80 -27.87
C ARG A 31 28.91 6.11 -28.65
N GLN A 32 29.47 5.03 -28.13
CA GLN A 32 30.05 3.99 -29.00
C GLN A 32 29.56 2.59 -28.58
N PRO A 33 29.39 1.64 -29.53
CA PRO A 33 29.01 0.28 -29.20
C PRO A 33 30.18 -0.43 -28.51
N LEU A 34 29.92 -1.00 -27.33
CA LEU A 34 30.88 -1.86 -26.63
C LEU A 34 30.96 -3.25 -27.30
N PRO A 35 32.14 -3.90 -27.34
CA PRO A 35 32.27 -5.26 -27.85
C PRO A 35 31.46 -6.24 -26.98
N GLY A 36 30.79 -7.21 -27.61
CA GLY A 36 29.97 -8.19 -26.93
C GLY A 36 30.76 -8.99 -25.88
N VAL A 37 30.25 -9.02 -24.65
CA VAL A 37 30.78 -9.84 -23.56
C VAL A 37 30.58 -11.32 -23.92
N GLY A 38 31.69 -12.05 -24.07
CA GLY A 38 31.70 -13.49 -24.27
C GLY A 38 31.07 -14.22 -23.07
N VAL A 39 30.16 -15.13 -23.38
CA VAL A 39 29.49 -16.02 -22.43
C VAL A 39 30.52 -16.91 -21.74
N LEU A 40 30.69 -16.76 -20.43
CA LEU A 40 31.25 -17.81 -19.57
C LEU A 40 30.10 -18.38 -18.74
N GLY A 41 29.73 -19.62 -19.08
CA GLY A 41 28.58 -20.33 -18.54
C GLY A 41 28.67 -20.58 -17.03
N VAL A 42 27.52 -20.44 -16.37
CA VAL A 42 27.28 -20.85 -15.00
C VAL A 42 26.81 -22.31 -15.04
N GLU A 43 27.56 -23.22 -14.42
CA GLU A 43 27.11 -24.58 -14.15
C GLU A 43 26.00 -24.58 -13.09
N ARG A 44 25.02 -25.44 -13.32
CA ARG A 44 23.90 -25.73 -12.41
C ARG A 44 24.40 -26.43 -11.15
N ASP A 45 23.72 -26.12 -10.05
CA ASP A 45 23.72 -26.79 -8.74
C ASP A 45 24.75 -26.36 -7.68
N GLY A 46 24.21 -25.93 -6.52
CA GLY A 46 24.85 -26.08 -5.21
C GLY A 46 25.62 -24.87 -4.65
N LEU A 47 25.07 -24.25 -3.60
CA LEU A 47 25.86 -23.57 -2.55
C LEU A 47 26.83 -24.59 -1.90
N PRO A 48 27.98 -24.23 -1.26
CA PRO A 48 28.50 -22.90 -0.91
C PRO A 48 29.98 -22.68 -1.32
N VAL A 49 30.48 -21.44 -1.42
CA VAL A 49 31.93 -21.20 -1.58
C VAL A 49 32.44 -20.13 -0.62
N GLY A 50 33.30 -20.58 0.31
CA GLY A 50 34.17 -19.72 1.08
C GLY A 50 35.30 -19.17 0.21
N SER A 51 35.74 -17.96 0.53
CA SER A 51 36.81 -17.17 -0.11
C SER A 51 36.45 -16.41 -1.39
N HIS A 52 36.75 -15.11 -1.27
CA HIS A 52 36.82 -14.00 -2.22
C HIS A 52 36.66 -14.32 -3.72
N ARG A 53 35.55 -13.83 -4.32
CA ARG A 53 35.43 -13.61 -5.77
C ARG A 53 34.97 -12.18 -6.09
N ARG A 54 35.38 -11.69 -7.26
CA ARG A 54 34.88 -10.45 -7.89
C ARG A 54 33.38 -10.59 -8.19
N PHE A 55 32.61 -9.57 -7.87
CA PHE A 55 31.27 -9.36 -8.41
C PHE A 55 31.31 -8.12 -9.29
N GLU A 56 30.75 -8.22 -10.48
CA GLU A 56 30.50 -7.09 -11.36
C GLU A 56 29.00 -6.87 -11.38
N LEU A 57 28.54 -5.77 -10.77
CA LEU A 57 27.13 -5.41 -10.75
C LEU A 57 26.88 -4.40 -11.86
N VAL A 58 25.98 -4.73 -12.79
CA VAL A 58 25.55 -3.84 -13.86
C VAL A 58 24.15 -3.33 -13.53
N VAL A 59 24.02 -2.04 -13.23
CA VAL A 59 22.72 -1.38 -13.07
C VAL A 59 22.41 -0.61 -14.35
N ARG A 60 21.27 -0.92 -14.99
CA ARG A 60 20.76 -0.21 -16.16
C ARG A 60 19.52 0.57 -15.78
N ASP A 61 19.54 1.88 -16.03
CA ASP A 61 18.37 2.74 -15.86
C ASP A 61 18.16 3.60 -17.12
N GLN A 62 16.89 3.94 -17.40
CA GLN A 62 16.52 4.85 -18.49
C GLN A 62 16.22 6.24 -17.94
N ILE A 63 17.13 7.18 -18.25
CA ILE A 63 16.95 8.60 -17.95
C ILE A 63 17.00 9.35 -19.28
N ASP A 64 15.95 10.11 -19.61
CA ASP A 64 15.87 10.92 -20.85
C ASP A 64 16.17 10.14 -22.14
N ARG A 65 15.67 8.90 -22.25
CA ARG A 65 15.93 7.95 -23.36
C ARG A 65 17.40 7.50 -23.51
N ALA A 66 18.28 7.84 -22.56
CA ALA A 66 19.63 7.30 -22.47
C ALA A 66 19.65 6.13 -21.48
N VAL A 67 20.37 5.05 -21.84
CA VAL A 67 20.67 3.94 -20.93
C VAL A 67 21.96 4.27 -20.22
N VAL A 68 21.90 4.38 -18.89
CA VAL A 68 23.09 4.56 -18.05
C VAL A 68 23.50 3.20 -17.53
N GLU A 69 24.74 2.79 -17.79
CA GLU A 69 25.31 1.52 -17.34
C GLU A 69 26.38 1.82 -16.28
N ILE A 70 26.17 1.34 -15.05
CA ILE A 70 27.10 1.52 -13.94
C ILE A 70 27.80 0.18 -13.71
N LEU A 71 29.13 0.15 -13.86
CA LEU A 71 29.99 -1.02 -13.63
C LEU A 71 30.76 -0.84 -12.31
N LEU A 72 30.63 -1.81 -11.40
CA LEU A 72 31.35 -1.84 -10.12
C LEU A 72 32.35 -3.00 -10.11
N GLY A 73 33.66 -2.72 -9.97
CA GLY A 73 34.73 -3.73 -9.88
C GLY A 73 35.45 -3.72 -8.52
N GLY A 74 35.88 -4.88 -8.01
CA GLY A 74 36.48 -5.01 -6.66
C GLY A 74 37.79 -5.85 -6.52
N HIS A 75 38.55 -5.55 -5.45
CA HIS A 75 39.65 -6.28 -4.75
C HIS A 75 39.97 -5.54 -3.41
N ALA A 76 40.60 -6.04 -2.33
CA ALA A 76 41.07 -7.34 -1.80
C ALA A 76 41.23 -7.23 -0.25
N ALA A 77 41.45 -8.36 0.45
CA ALA A 77 41.22 -8.61 1.88
C ALA A 77 42.31 -8.18 2.91
N SER A 78 41.95 -8.15 4.21
CA SER A 78 42.80 -8.60 5.33
C SER A 78 41.95 -9.07 6.55
N ARG A 79 42.56 -9.76 7.54
CA ARG A 79 42.10 -10.93 8.32
C ARG A 79 41.49 -10.71 9.75
N SER A 80 41.17 -11.86 10.37
CA SER A 80 40.98 -12.25 11.81
C SER A 80 39.54 -12.21 12.33
N GLU A 81 38.86 -13.37 12.53
CA GLU A 81 38.92 -14.36 13.65
C GLU A 81 38.43 -13.78 14.99
N SER A 82 37.34 -14.27 15.59
CA SER A 82 37.36 -15.49 16.42
C SER A 82 35.98 -15.87 17.03
N ARG A 83 35.93 -17.13 17.51
CA ARG A 83 34.89 -17.98 18.17
C ARG A 83 34.01 -17.29 19.24
N TRP A 84 32.81 -17.79 19.62
CA TRP A 84 32.55 -18.86 20.61
C TRP A 84 31.11 -19.44 20.60
N ARG A 85 30.95 -20.60 21.27
CA ARG A 85 29.85 -21.59 21.30
C ARG A 85 28.91 -21.47 22.52
N ARG A 86 27.64 -21.93 22.32
CA ARG A 86 26.71 -22.72 23.22
C ARG A 86 26.31 -22.07 24.57
N GLN A 87 25.14 -22.26 25.21
CA GLN A 87 24.14 -23.35 25.26
C GLN A 87 22.89 -22.84 26.03
N ALA A 88 21.69 -23.40 25.77
CA ALA A 88 20.49 -23.36 26.63
C ALA A 88 20.52 -24.55 27.63
N PRO A 89 19.62 -24.78 28.63
CA PRO A 89 18.14 -24.74 28.54
C PRO A 89 17.34 -24.45 29.85
N GLY A 90 15.99 -24.52 29.81
CA GLY A 90 15.16 -24.71 31.02
C GLY A 90 13.65 -24.49 30.83
N VAL A 91 12.85 -25.53 31.05
CA VAL A 91 11.37 -25.60 30.93
C VAL A 91 10.73 -25.67 32.32
N ALA A 92 9.54 -25.08 32.53
CA ALA A 92 8.57 -25.56 33.53
C ALA A 92 7.12 -25.17 33.17
N LYS A 93 6.17 -26.07 33.47
CA LYS A 93 4.71 -26.03 33.24
C LYS A 93 3.94 -25.67 34.53
N SER A 94 2.77 -25.02 34.42
CA SER A 94 1.60 -25.17 35.33
C SER A 94 0.32 -24.81 34.54
N ARG A 95 -0.65 -25.71 34.35
CA ARG A 95 -1.83 -26.14 35.13
C ARG A 95 -3.01 -25.14 35.17
N LYS A 96 -4.16 -25.65 34.68
CA LYS A 96 -5.51 -25.08 34.53
C LYS A 96 -6.26 -24.99 35.86
N GLU A 97 -7.12 -23.97 35.97
CA GLU A 97 -8.36 -24.01 36.76
C GLU A 97 -9.52 -23.44 35.94
N SER A 98 -10.67 -24.10 36.07
CA SER A 98 -11.95 -23.85 35.38
C SER A 98 -12.91 -23.11 36.30
N VAL A 99 -13.58 -22.08 35.79
CA VAL A 99 -14.71 -21.42 36.47
C VAL A 99 -15.86 -21.25 35.50
N ASP A 100 -16.99 -21.89 35.82
CA ASP A 100 -18.29 -21.70 35.18
C ASP A 100 -18.79 -20.27 35.37
N ARG A 101 -19.21 -19.62 34.28
CA ARG A 101 -20.06 -18.42 34.36
C ARG A 101 -21.17 -18.50 33.31
N ALA A 102 -22.39 -18.31 33.81
CA ALA A 102 -23.61 -18.19 33.01
C ALA A 102 -23.44 -17.14 31.90
N GLY A 103 -23.77 -17.53 30.68
CA GLY A 103 -23.58 -16.73 29.48
C GLY A 103 -24.46 -15.47 29.45
N PRO A 104 -23.97 -14.38 28.83
CA PRO A 104 -24.73 -13.15 28.70
C PRO A 104 -25.92 -13.34 27.73
N PRO A 105 -26.97 -12.50 27.81
CA PRO A 105 -28.15 -12.60 26.95
C PRO A 105 -27.76 -12.57 25.46
N ALA A 106 -28.53 -13.25 24.61
CA ALA A 106 -28.20 -13.51 23.19
C ALA A 106 -27.79 -12.26 22.38
N TYR A 107 -28.27 -11.08 22.73
CA TYR A 107 -27.85 -9.80 22.13
C TYR A 107 -26.40 -9.43 22.49
N VAL A 108 -26.02 -9.55 23.76
CA VAL A 108 -24.65 -9.28 24.24
C VAL A 108 -23.69 -10.37 23.76
N SER A 109 -24.12 -11.64 23.73
CA SER A 109 -23.33 -12.72 23.12
C SER A 109 -23.05 -12.42 21.64
N ARG A 110 -24.07 -12.02 20.87
CA ARG A 110 -23.89 -11.65 19.47
C ARG A 110 -22.95 -10.47 19.30
N VAL A 111 -23.08 -9.37 20.03
CA VAL A 111 -22.13 -8.23 19.91
C VAL A 111 -20.70 -8.66 20.25
N THR A 112 -20.53 -9.52 21.26
CA THR A 112 -19.22 -10.06 21.67
C THR A 112 -18.58 -10.90 20.57
N ASP A 113 -19.33 -11.82 19.95
CA ASP A 113 -18.83 -12.72 18.89
C ASP A 113 -18.42 -11.98 17.61
N ALA A 114 -19.05 -10.84 17.32
CA ALA A 114 -18.68 -10.00 16.19
C ALA A 114 -17.31 -9.34 16.37
N LEU A 115 -17.15 -8.66 17.51
CA LEU A 115 -15.89 -8.04 17.88
C LEU A 115 -14.76 -9.06 18.00
N LEU A 116 -15.08 -10.30 18.39
CA LEU A 116 -14.13 -11.41 18.44
C LEU A 116 -13.58 -11.78 17.05
N LEU A 117 -14.41 -11.89 16.00
CA LEU A 117 -13.92 -12.21 14.65
C LEU A 117 -13.00 -11.10 14.10
N GLU A 118 -13.43 -9.85 14.21
CA GLU A 118 -12.65 -8.70 13.71
C GLU A 118 -11.34 -8.53 14.48
N ALA A 119 -11.35 -8.74 15.81
CA ALA A 119 -10.14 -8.70 16.64
C ALA A 119 -9.20 -9.89 16.36
N GLU A 120 -9.73 -11.10 16.15
CA GLU A 120 -8.93 -12.27 15.77
C GLU A 120 -8.25 -12.05 14.42
N LEU A 121 -8.97 -11.49 13.44
CA LEU A 121 -8.38 -11.15 12.14
C LEU A 121 -7.32 -10.05 12.27
N ALA A 122 -7.56 -9.03 13.10
CA ALA A 122 -6.58 -7.97 13.36
C ALA A 122 -5.28 -8.53 13.96
N ALA A 123 -5.40 -9.46 14.92
CA ALA A 123 -4.26 -10.16 15.50
C ALA A 123 -3.54 -11.04 14.47
N ALA A 124 -4.28 -11.75 13.62
CA ALA A 124 -3.70 -12.58 12.58
C ALA A 124 -2.97 -11.76 11.51
N ILE A 125 -3.53 -10.61 11.09
CA ILE A 125 -2.87 -9.64 10.19
C ILE A 125 -1.56 -9.12 10.82
N THR A 126 -1.61 -8.75 12.10
CA THR A 126 -0.42 -8.28 12.84
C THR A 126 0.65 -9.35 12.90
N ALA A 127 0.26 -10.60 13.20
CA ALA A 127 1.20 -11.72 13.21
C ALA A 127 1.84 -11.96 11.83
N VAL A 128 1.10 -11.85 10.73
CA VAL A 128 1.67 -11.94 9.37
C VAL A 128 2.69 -10.84 9.12
N ALA A 129 2.40 -9.60 9.58
CA ALA A 129 3.31 -8.47 9.45
C ALA A 129 4.64 -8.69 10.21
N GLU A 130 4.58 -9.42 11.33
CA GLU A 130 5.72 -9.76 12.18
C GLU A 130 6.46 -11.03 11.74
N GLY A 131 6.16 -11.57 10.54
CA GLY A 131 6.81 -12.75 9.98
C GLY A 131 6.18 -14.08 10.42
N GLY A 132 4.98 -14.04 10.98
CA GLY A 132 4.15 -15.21 11.24
C GLY A 132 3.67 -15.91 9.96
N PRO A 133 2.93 -17.03 10.10
CA PRO A 133 2.44 -17.80 8.97
C PRO A 133 1.47 -16.97 8.10
N PRO A 134 1.40 -17.23 6.78
CA PRO A 134 0.46 -16.54 5.92
C PRO A 134 -1.00 -16.84 6.32
N LEU A 135 -1.87 -15.85 6.13
CA LEU A 135 -3.31 -16.04 6.29
C LEU A 135 -3.83 -17.02 5.24
N ASP A 136 -4.61 -18.01 5.69
CA ASP A 136 -5.50 -18.76 4.80
C ASP A 136 -6.66 -17.85 4.40
N PHE A 137 -6.48 -17.13 3.29
CA PHE A 137 -7.46 -16.20 2.77
C PHE A 137 -8.83 -16.86 2.59
N ASP A 138 -8.87 -18.09 2.09
CA ASP A 138 -10.11 -18.73 1.70
C ASP A 138 -10.92 -19.15 2.94
N ALA A 139 -10.24 -19.67 3.96
CA ALA A 139 -10.86 -19.97 5.24
C ALA A 139 -11.42 -18.70 5.92
N TRP A 140 -10.65 -17.61 5.92
CA TRP A 140 -11.10 -16.33 6.47
C TRP A 140 -12.26 -15.73 5.70
N ALA A 141 -12.21 -15.74 4.37
CA ALA A 141 -13.29 -15.24 3.52
C ALA A 141 -14.62 -15.96 3.79
N ARG A 142 -14.61 -17.30 3.99
CA ARG A 142 -15.82 -18.06 4.33
C ARG A 142 -16.38 -17.67 5.70
N ARG A 143 -15.52 -17.53 6.72
CA ARG A 143 -15.92 -17.10 8.06
C ARG A 143 -16.52 -15.69 8.05
N ILE A 144 -15.87 -14.77 7.33
CA ILE A 144 -16.33 -13.39 7.16
C ILE A 144 -17.65 -13.34 6.40
N PHE A 145 -17.82 -14.12 5.34
CA PHE A 145 -19.08 -14.18 4.61
C PHE A 145 -20.23 -14.66 5.50
N ALA A 146 -20.01 -15.71 6.31
CA ALA A 146 -21.00 -16.18 7.27
C ALA A 146 -21.37 -15.11 8.30
N HIS A 147 -20.36 -14.41 8.84
CA HIS A 147 -20.54 -13.31 9.77
C HIS A 147 -21.34 -12.14 9.17
N GLN A 148 -20.97 -11.70 7.96
CA GLN A 148 -21.64 -10.62 7.24
C GLN A 148 -23.07 -10.99 6.88
N PHE A 149 -23.31 -12.22 6.41
CA PHE A 149 -24.67 -12.72 6.15
C PHE A 149 -25.52 -12.71 7.42
N GLU A 150 -24.96 -13.09 8.58
CA GLU A 150 -25.68 -13.12 9.85
C GLU A 150 -26.00 -11.73 10.42
N ARG A 151 -25.23 -10.68 10.10
CA ARG A 151 -25.27 -9.42 10.87
C ARG A 151 -25.51 -8.17 10.06
N ASN A 152 -25.17 -8.18 8.78
CA ASN A 152 -25.40 -7.05 7.88
C ASN A 152 -26.73 -7.28 7.15
N ALA A 153 -27.82 -6.73 7.71
CA ALA A 153 -29.18 -6.98 7.19
C ALA A 153 -29.37 -6.54 5.72
N PRO A 154 -28.89 -5.35 5.28
CA PRO A 154 -28.93 -5.01 3.86
C PRO A 154 -28.16 -6.00 3.00
N TYR A 155 -26.96 -6.42 3.41
CA TYR A 155 -26.15 -7.38 2.65
C TYR A 155 -26.78 -8.78 2.61
N ARG A 156 -27.40 -9.25 3.70
CA ARG A 156 -28.14 -10.53 3.73
C ARG A 156 -29.25 -10.54 2.67
N THR A 157 -29.99 -9.45 2.55
CA THR A 157 -31.07 -9.32 1.56
C THR A 157 -30.55 -9.54 0.13
N VAL A 158 -29.37 -9.00 -0.20
CA VAL A 158 -28.72 -9.26 -1.50
C VAL A 158 -28.41 -10.74 -1.68
N CYS A 159 -27.82 -11.34 -0.66
CA CYS A 159 -27.39 -12.72 -0.68
C CYS A 159 -28.57 -13.67 -0.89
N GLU A 160 -29.68 -13.44 -0.18
CA GLU A 160 -30.93 -14.20 -0.30
C GLU A 160 -31.56 -14.03 -1.69
N ARG A 161 -31.61 -12.80 -2.23
CA ARG A 161 -32.13 -12.53 -3.59
C ARG A 161 -31.33 -13.26 -4.68
N ARG A 162 -30.02 -13.45 -4.48
CA ARG A 162 -29.16 -14.22 -5.39
C ARG A 162 -29.11 -15.72 -5.11
N GLY A 163 -29.82 -16.20 -4.08
CA GLY A 163 -29.77 -17.60 -3.67
C GLY A 163 -28.39 -18.05 -3.17
N VAL A 164 -27.51 -17.13 -2.79
CA VAL A 164 -26.16 -17.42 -2.29
C VAL A 164 -26.15 -17.25 -0.77
N THR A 165 -25.97 -18.34 -0.04
CA THR A 165 -25.86 -18.33 1.43
C THR A 165 -24.57 -19.01 1.87
N PRO A 166 -24.09 -18.78 3.10
CA PRO A 166 -22.91 -19.46 3.64
C PRO A 166 -22.98 -20.98 3.57
N ALA A 167 -24.19 -21.56 3.60
CA ALA A 167 -24.41 -23.01 3.54
C ALA A 167 -24.23 -23.60 2.13
N VAL A 168 -24.44 -22.81 1.08
CA VAL A 168 -24.47 -23.30 -0.31
C VAL A 168 -23.35 -22.75 -1.18
N VAL A 169 -22.63 -21.71 -0.73
CA VAL A 169 -21.57 -21.08 -1.52
C VAL A 169 -20.39 -22.04 -1.75
N ALA A 170 -20.23 -22.48 -2.99
CA ALA A 170 -19.15 -23.38 -3.37
C ALA A 170 -17.82 -22.61 -3.51
N ARG A 171 -17.84 -21.50 -4.26
CA ARG A 171 -16.64 -20.71 -4.58
C ARG A 171 -16.72 -19.30 -4.00
N LEU A 172 -15.56 -18.76 -3.64
CA LEU A 172 -15.48 -17.39 -3.12
C LEU A 172 -15.81 -16.33 -4.17
N GLU A 173 -15.64 -16.65 -5.44
CA GLU A 173 -16.02 -15.75 -6.53
C GLU A 173 -17.54 -15.55 -6.65
N ASP A 174 -18.32 -16.49 -6.09
CA ASP A 174 -19.79 -16.48 -6.09
C ASP A 174 -20.35 -15.66 -4.92
N VAL A 175 -19.52 -15.26 -3.96
CA VAL A 175 -19.93 -14.33 -2.88
C VAL A 175 -20.38 -13.01 -3.51
N PRO A 176 -21.62 -12.54 -3.25
CA PRO A 176 -22.17 -11.37 -3.92
C PRO A 176 -21.33 -10.11 -3.70
N ALA A 177 -20.83 -9.52 -4.79
CA ALA A 177 -20.19 -8.21 -4.74
C ALA A 177 -21.22 -7.10 -4.54
N VAL A 178 -20.84 -6.06 -3.80
CA VAL A 178 -21.65 -4.85 -3.59
C VAL A 178 -21.01 -3.66 -4.33
N PRO A 179 -21.75 -2.96 -5.20
CA PRO A 179 -21.25 -1.74 -5.84
C PRO A 179 -20.95 -0.65 -4.82
N THR A 180 -19.88 0.11 -5.04
CA THR A 180 -19.52 1.26 -4.19
C THR A 180 -20.66 2.30 -4.08
N ALA A 181 -21.51 2.42 -5.10
CA ALA A 181 -22.69 3.28 -5.05
C ALA A 181 -23.67 2.93 -3.91
N ALA A 182 -23.73 1.66 -3.47
CA ALA A 182 -24.59 1.21 -2.40
C ALA A 182 -24.28 1.88 -1.05
N PHE A 183 -23.01 2.26 -0.82
CA PHE A 183 -22.56 2.94 0.40
C PHE A 183 -23.16 4.35 0.57
N ARG A 184 -23.85 4.89 -0.45
CA ARG A 184 -24.62 6.14 -0.35
C ARG A 184 -26.03 5.95 0.21
N HIS A 185 -26.56 4.73 0.12
CA HIS A 185 -27.97 4.45 0.32
C HIS A 185 -28.22 3.46 1.46
N LEU A 186 -27.20 2.70 1.85
CA LEU A 186 -27.33 1.60 2.81
C LEU A 186 -26.28 1.69 3.90
N GLU A 187 -26.71 1.34 5.11
CA GLU A 187 -25.83 1.12 6.26
C GLU A 187 -25.25 -0.28 6.20
N LEU A 188 -24.17 -0.43 5.42
CA LEU A 188 -23.47 -1.69 5.23
C LEU A 188 -22.52 -1.96 6.41
N THR A 189 -23.07 -2.50 7.50
CA THR A 189 -22.33 -2.77 8.75
C THR A 189 -22.82 -4.02 9.48
N CYS A 190 -21.94 -4.69 10.22
CA CYS A 190 -22.24 -5.86 11.05
C CYS A 190 -22.48 -5.50 12.53
N GLY A 191 -22.36 -4.23 12.89
CA GLY A 191 -22.56 -3.73 14.26
C GLY A 191 -22.50 -2.20 14.34
N PRO A 192 -22.67 -1.63 15.55
CA PRO A 192 -22.48 -0.20 15.77
C PRO A 192 -21.08 0.25 15.35
N PRO A 193 -20.93 1.30 14.52
CA PRO A 193 -19.63 1.75 14.05
C PRO A 193 -18.85 2.49 15.15
N GLU A 194 -17.57 2.15 15.33
CA GLU A 194 -16.60 2.98 16.06
C GLU A 194 -16.20 4.23 15.25
N ALA A 195 -16.22 4.14 13.92
CA ALA A 195 -15.97 5.27 13.03
C ALA A 195 -16.84 5.22 11.77
N VAL A 196 -17.16 6.41 11.25
CA VAL A 196 -17.83 6.59 9.96
C VAL A 196 -16.93 7.44 9.06
N PHE A 197 -16.49 6.85 7.95
CA PHE A 197 -15.71 7.56 6.95
C PHE A 197 -16.58 7.96 5.76
N ARG A 198 -16.29 9.12 5.15
CA ARG A 198 -17.10 9.65 4.05
C ARG A 198 -16.25 9.98 2.82
N THR A 199 -16.74 9.59 1.66
CA THR A 199 -16.13 9.87 0.34
C THR A 199 -15.92 11.36 0.10
N SER A 200 -14.89 11.78 -0.63
CA SER A 200 -14.47 13.20 -0.70
C SER A 200 -15.30 14.10 -1.64
N GLY A 201 -16.25 13.57 -2.41
CA GLY A 201 -16.95 14.36 -3.43
C GLY A 201 -18.39 13.96 -3.68
N THR A 202 -19.25 14.97 -3.68
CA THR A 202 -20.45 15.05 -4.53
C THR A 202 -20.71 16.51 -4.88
N THR A 203 -20.81 16.82 -6.17
CA THR A 203 -21.35 18.09 -6.69
C THR A 203 -22.80 18.34 -6.23
N SER A 204 -23.45 17.32 -5.67
CA SER A 204 -24.81 17.32 -5.12
C SER A 204 -24.89 17.59 -3.62
N GLY A 205 -23.80 18.04 -2.97
CA GLY A 205 -23.78 18.42 -1.55
C GLY A 205 -23.51 17.27 -0.56
N PRO A 206 -23.37 17.57 0.75
CA PRO A 206 -22.93 16.61 1.78
C PRO A 206 -23.80 15.36 1.94
N ALA A 207 -25.10 15.46 1.65
CA ALA A 207 -26.07 14.37 1.77
C ALA A 207 -25.91 13.27 0.70
N ALA A 208 -25.12 13.51 -0.35
CA ALA A 208 -24.92 12.55 -1.44
C ALA A 208 -23.59 11.75 -1.31
N ARG A 209 -22.84 11.94 -0.23
CA ARG A 209 -21.56 11.26 0.02
C ARG A 209 -21.80 9.82 0.50
N GLY A 210 -21.09 8.86 -0.10
CA GLY A 210 -21.01 7.50 0.42
C GLY A 210 -20.36 7.46 1.79
N SER A 211 -20.85 6.59 2.67
CA SER A 211 -20.37 6.41 4.04
C SER A 211 -19.94 4.97 4.28
N HIS A 212 -18.74 4.77 4.81
CA HIS A 212 -18.26 3.46 5.26
C HIS A 212 -18.28 3.43 6.79
N LEU A 213 -19.14 2.57 7.32
CA LEU A 213 -19.31 2.32 8.74
C LEU A 213 -18.34 1.22 9.15
N VAL A 214 -17.46 1.50 10.11
CA VAL A 214 -16.40 0.59 10.57
C VAL A 214 -16.64 0.24 12.03
N PRO A 215 -17.16 -0.97 12.34
CA PRO A 215 -17.39 -1.43 13.72
C PRO A 215 -16.13 -1.56 14.56
N ASN A 216 -15.05 -2.13 14.03
CA ASN A 216 -13.80 -2.31 14.77
C ASN A 216 -12.66 -1.55 14.08
N LEU A 217 -12.28 -0.41 14.66
CA LEU A 217 -11.23 0.43 14.09
C LEU A 217 -9.83 -0.19 14.21
N ALA A 218 -9.63 -1.10 15.17
CA ALA A 218 -8.36 -1.79 15.35
C ALA A 218 -8.05 -2.74 14.18
N LEU A 219 -9.06 -3.37 13.56
CA LEU A 219 -8.87 -4.18 12.35
C LEU A 219 -8.39 -3.33 11.17
N TYR A 220 -9.02 -2.18 10.94
CA TYR A 220 -8.56 -1.27 9.89
C TYR A 220 -7.14 -0.78 10.17
N ARG A 221 -6.84 -0.38 11.41
CA ARG A 221 -5.49 0.04 11.81
C ARG A 221 -4.45 -1.05 11.57
N ALA A 222 -4.72 -2.31 11.94
CA ALA A 222 -3.81 -3.43 11.72
C ALA A 222 -3.54 -3.65 10.22
N SER A 223 -4.59 -3.66 9.40
CA SER A 223 -4.48 -3.77 7.93
C SER A 223 -3.62 -2.64 7.34
N ALA A 224 -3.96 -1.39 7.65
CA ALA A 224 -3.29 -0.22 7.09
C ALA A 224 -1.80 -0.17 7.46
N LEU A 225 -1.46 -0.39 8.73
CA LEU A 225 -0.07 -0.34 9.20
C LEU A 225 0.77 -1.51 8.67
N ALA A 226 0.19 -2.71 8.62
CA ALA A 226 0.88 -3.88 8.09
C ALA A 226 1.15 -3.75 6.59
N ALA A 227 0.17 -3.27 5.81
CA ALA A 227 0.36 -3.02 4.38
C ALA A 227 1.37 -1.88 4.14
N PHE A 228 1.23 -0.76 4.86
CA PHE A 228 2.17 0.36 4.77
C PHE A 228 3.61 -0.07 5.07
N SER A 229 3.82 -0.79 6.17
CA SER A 229 5.16 -1.28 6.54
C SER A 229 5.73 -2.19 5.47
N ARG A 230 4.92 -3.11 4.93
CA ARG A 230 5.34 -4.06 3.89
C ARG A 230 5.79 -3.37 2.60
N PHE A 231 5.09 -2.35 2.15
CA PHE A 231 5.29 -1.79 0.81
C PHE A 231 6.03 -0.46 0.80
N VAL A 232 5.85 0.36 1.84
CA VAL A 232 6.47 1.67 1.97
C VAL A 232 7.67 1.64 2.89
N LEU A 233 7.80 0.67 3.81
CA LEU A 233 8.96 0.50 4.73
C LEU A 233 9.60 -0.90 4.68
N PRO A 234 9.85 -1.51 3.50
CA PRO A 234 10.37 -2.89 3.39
C PRO A 234 11.75 -3.11 4.05
N ASP A 235 12.46 -2.04 4.36
CA ASP A 235 13.76 -1.99 5.04
C ASP A 235 13.68 -1.55 6.51
N GLY A 236 12.47 -1.38 7.06
CA GLY A 236 12.29 -0.98 8.46
C GLY A 236 12.68 0.47 8.76
N ALA A 237 12.85 1.31 7.72
CA ALA A 237 13.18 2.72 7.89
C ALA A 237 12.13 3.47 8.71
N ARG A 238 12.54 4.53 9.42
CA ARG A 238 11.66 5.37 10.24
C ARG A 238 11.82 6.87 9.93
N PRO A 239 11.41 7.31 8.72
CA PRO A 239 11.54 8.71 8.33
C PRO A 239 10.61 9.62 9.13
N SER A 240 10.92 10.92 9.20
CA SER A 240 9.97 11.92 9.69
C SER A 240 8.84 12.13 8.67
N CYS A 241 7.67 12.58 9.14
CA CYS A 241 6.47 12.67 8.29
C CYS A 241 6.13 14.11 7.92
N VAL A 242 6.12 14.40 6.62
CA VAL A 242 5.57 15.62 6.02
C VAL A 242 4.27 15.25 5.31
N LEU A 243 3.14 15.53 5.93
CA LEU A 243 1.82 15.18 5.42
C LEU A 243 1.22 16.38 4.68
N LEU A 244 1.08 16.25 3.37
CA LEU A 244 0.39 17.17 2.47
C LEU A 244 -1.14 16.98 2.56
N LEU A 245 -1.63 16.89 3.80
CA LEU A 245 -2.99 16.53 4.18
C LEU A 245 -3.43 17.41 5.37
N PRO A 246 -4.75 17.59 5.56
CA PRO A 246 -5.27 18.19 6.77
C PRO A 246 -5.19 17.22 7.93
N SER A 247 -5.09 17.74 9.16
CA SER A 247 -5.04 16.88 10.35
C SER A 247 -6.37 16.20 10.65
N VAL A 248 -6.32 15.16 11.49
CA VAL A 248 -7.51 14.41 11.93
C VAL A 248 -8.56 15.33 12.58
N ALA A 249 -8.13 16.38 13.29
CA ALA A 249 -9.04 17.35 13.88
C ALA A 249 -9.86 18.12 12.82
N HIS A 250 -9.25 18.42 11.67
CA HIS A 250 -9.91 19.15 10.58
C HIS A 250 -10.74 18.23 9.66
N ARG A 251 -10.34 16.95 9.51
CA ARG A 251 -11.03 15.97 8.65
C ARG A 251 -11.19 14.60 9.35
N PRO A 252 -12.00 14.51 10.42
CA PRO A 252 -12.15 13.27 11.19
C PRO A 252 -12.82 12.14 10.41
N GLU A 253 -13.64 12.48 9.40
CA GLU A 253 -14.36 11.51 8.55
C GLU A 253 -13.54 11.05 7.33
N SER A 254 -12.25 11.39 7.23
CA SER A 254 -11.38 10.96 6.13
C SER A 254 -10.58 9.72 6.52
N SER A 255 -10.86 8.59 5.86
CA SER A 255 -10.13 7.32 6.08
C SER A 255 -8.64 7.44 5.74
N LEU A 256 -8.29 8.25 4.73
CA LEU A 256 -6.90 8.55 4.37
C LEU A 256 -6.17 9.35 5.47
N VAL A 257 -6.81 10.40 5.98
CA VAL A 257 -6.23 11.23 7.05
C VAL A 257 -6.05 10.39 8.32
N ARG A 258 -7.01 9.51 8.63
CA ARG A 258 -6.89 8.55 9.73
C ARG A 258 -5.69 7.62 9.54
N MET A 259 -5.52 7.04 8.35
CA MET A 259 -4.41 6.14 8.05
C MET A 259 -3.05 6.84 8.20
N CYS A 260 -2.89 8.04 7.63
CA CYS A 260 -1.65 8.81 7.76
C CYS A 260 -1.33 9.18 9.21
N ALA A 261 -2.33 9.41 10.05
CA ALA A 261 -2.13 9.64 11.48
C ALA A 261 -1.54 8.40 12.17
N TRP A 262 -2.09 7.21 11.91
CA TRP A 262 -1.54 5.96 12.43
C TRP A 262 -0.12 5.70 11.94
N VAL A 263 0.18 6.01 10.67
CA VAL A 263 1.55 5.90 10.14
C VAL A 263 2.51 6.81 10.91
N GLY A 264 2.12 8.06 11.18
CA GLY A 264 2.89 8.97 12.03
C GLY A 264 3.16 8.40 13.43
N GLU A 265 2.11 7.92 14.09
CA GLU A 265 2.22 7.25 15.41
C GLU A 265 3.19 6.05 15.36
N MET A 266 3.03 5.17 14.37
CA MET A 266 3.84 3.95 14.21
C MET A 266 5.33 4.28 14.04
N LEU A 267 5.63 5.36 13.31
CA LEU A 267 6.99 5.81 13.06
C LEU A 267 7.64 6.44 14.31
N GLY A 268 6.87 6.85 15.31
CA GLY A 268 7.37 7.48 16.52
C GLY A 268 8.02 8.84 16.25
N ARG A 269 7.57 9.52 15.20
CA ARG A 269 8.03 10.84 14.75
C ARG A 269 6.84 11.79 14.70
N ASP A 270 7.05 13.07 15.00
CA ASP A 270 6.00 14.07 14.86
C ASP A 270 5.59 14.17 13.39
N ALA A 271 4.34 13.80 13.11
CA ALA A 271 3.74 13.99 11.80
C ALA A 271 3.28 15.44 11.68
N GLU A 272 3.85 16.16 10.72
CA GLU A 272 3.48 17.55 10.45
C GLU A 272 2.46 17.63 9.30
N TRP A 273 1.36 18.34 9.54
CA TRP A 273 0.21 18.43 8.62
C TRP A 273 0.15 19.79 7.95
N PHE A 274 0.33 19.85 6.63
CA PHE A 274 0.55 21.12 5.91
C PHE A 274 -0.68 21.64 5.15
N VAL A 275 -1.87 21.10 5.37
CA VAL A 275 -3.11 21.64 4.78
C VAL A 275 -4.02 22.15 5.89
N GLY A 276 -4.20 23.46 5.94
CA GLY A 276 -5.15 24.12 6.84
C GLY A 276 -6.45 24.50 6.14
N ASP A 277 -7.27 25.32 6.80
CA ASP A 277 -8.58 25.75 6.28
C ASP A 277 -8.52 26.49 4.94
N ARG A 278 -7.39 27.15 4.66
CA ARG A 278 -7.15 27.91 3.42
C ARG A 278 -6.38 27.12 2.36
N GLY A 279 -6.20 25.82 2.56
CA GLY A 279 -5.42 24.96 1.67
C GLY A 279 -3.99 24.74 2.13
N LEU A 280 -3.10 24.45 1.18
CA LEU A 280 -1.69 24.15 1.45
C LEU A 280 -0.97 25.35 2.08
N GLU A 281 -0.38 25.16 3.25
CA GLU A 281 0.40 26.16 3.98
C GLU A 281 1.82 26.25 3.41
N ILE A 282 1.92 26.82 2.20
CA ILE A 282 3.11 26.76 1.36
C ILE A 282 4.37 27.28 2.05
N GLU A 283 4.33 28.45 2.70
CA GLU A 283 5.53 29.01 3.32
C GLU A 283 6.05 28.12 4.46
N ARG A 284 5.14 27.64 5.32
CA ARG A 284 5.47 26.72 6.41
C ARG A 284 6.06 25.40 5.88
N LEU A 285 5.48 24.89 4.78
CA LEU A 285 5.96 23.68 4.13
C LEU A 285 7.37 23.85 3.55
N LEU A 286 7.65 24.96 2.87
CA LEU A 286 8.97 25.21 2.28
C LEU A 286 10.04 25.47 3.34
N GLU A 287 9.68 26.07 4.47
CA GLU A 287 10.56 26.21 5.63
C GLU A 287 10.86 24.84 6.26
N GLY A 288 9.82 24.06 6.57
CA GLY A 288 9.96 22.72 7.15
C GLY A 288 10.76 21.77 6.27
N LEU A 289 10.59 21.80 4.94
CA LEU A 289 11.42 21.03 4.00
C LEU A 289 12.90 21.49 4.00
N GLY A 290 13.15 22.79 4.17
CA GLY A 290 14.52 23.33 4.27
C GLY A 290 15.22 22.98 5.59
N GLU A 291 14.48 22.85 6.69
CA GLU A 291 15.02 22.31 7.95
C GLU A 291 15.46 20.87 7.81
N ARG A 292 14.64 20.04 7.16
CA ARG A 292 14.91 18.61 6.92
C ARG A 292 16.07 18.37 5.96
N GLU A 293 16.18 19.19 4.91
CA GLU A 293 17.36 19.19 4.04
C GLU A 293 18.63 19.52 4.83
N ARG A 294 18.59 20.53 5.72
CA ARG A 294 19.75 20.90 6.55
C ARG A 294 20.13 19.83 7.56
N SER A 295 19.17 19.11 8.13
CA SER A 295 19.43 18.01 9.06
C SER A 295 19.90 16.73 8.34
N GLY A 296 19.61 16.60 7.05
CA GLY A 296 19.93 15.41 6.26
C GLY A 296 19.07 14.19 6.63
N GLU A 297 17.97 14.39 7.36
CA GLU A 297 17.11 13.29 7.78
C GLU A 297 16.29 12.70 6.64
N ALA A 298 15.96 11.41 6.73
CA ALA A 298 15.03 10.76 5.83
C ALA A 298 13.60 11.25 6.11
N VAL A 299 12.87 11.62 5.06
CA VAL A 299 11.52 12.16 5.14
C VAL A 299 10.54 11.35 4.30
N LEU A 300 9.37 11.04 4.86
CA LEU A 300 8.21 10.60 4.12
C LEU A 300 7.35 11.81 3.80
N VAL A 301 7.27 12.18 2.53
CA VAL A 301 6.32 13.19 2.05
C VAL A 301 5.10 12.47 1.50
N ALA A 302 3.92 12.69 2.08
CA ALA A 302 2.72 11.93 1.76
C ALA A 302 1.50 12.81 1.50
N GLY A 303 0.72 12.52 0.46
CA GLY A 303 -0.56 13.19 0.19
C GLY A 303 -1.10 12.98 -1.23
N PRO A 304 -2.19 13.64 -1.59
CA PRO A 304 -2.78 13.50 -2.92
C PRO A 304 -1.93 14.19 -3.99
N THR A 305 -1.94 13.65 -5.21
CA THR A 305 -1.17 14.16 -6.36
C THR A 305 -1.46 15.65 -6.63
N ALA A 306 -2.67 16.13 -6.35
CA ALA A 306 -3.02 17.54 -6.52
C ALA A 306 -2.26 18.49 -5.60
N ILE A 307 -2.06 18.12 -4.33
CA ILE A 307 -1.33 18.95 -3.39
C ILE A 307 0.18 18.89 -3.67
N PHE A 308 0.68 17.76 -4.15
CA PHE A 308 2.03 17.70 -4.73
C PHE A 308 2.21 18.63 -5.92
N ALA A 309 1.23 18.72 -6.82
CA ALA A 309 1.31 19.64 -7.96
C ALA A 309 1.38 21.11 -7.51
N ASP A 310 0.61 21.49 -6.48
CA ASP A 310 0.70 22.83 -5.86
C ASP A 310 2.08 23.07 -5.21
N LEU A 311 2.64 22.07 -4.52
CA LEU A 311 4.01 22.13 -3.98
C LEU A 311 5.05 22.34 -5.08
N PHE A 312 5.00 21.54 -6.15
CA PHE A 312 5.96 21.66 -7.26
C PHE A 312 5.85 23.02 -7.97
N GLU A 313 4.62 23.54 -8.12
CA GLU A 313 4.42 24.89 -8.66
C GLU A 313 5.02 25.98 -7.76
N ALA A 314 4.81 25.88 -6.45
CA ALA A 314 5.41 26.80 -5.50
C ALA A 314 6.94 26.74 -5.52
N CYS A 315 7.53 25.55 -5.61
CA CYS A 315 8.96 25.35 -5.75
C CYS A 315 9.50 26.02 -7.03
N ARG A 316 8.83 25.84 -8.17
CA ARG A 316 9.20 26.52 -9.42
C ARG A 316 9.12 28.04 -9.30
N THR A 317 7.99 28.56 -8.83
CA THR A 317 7.74 30.00 -8.72
C THR A 317 8.73 30.68 -7.76
N ARG A 318 9.14 30.01 -6.68
CA ARG A 318 10.09 30.54 -5.69
C ARG A 318 11.55 30.17 -5.98
N GLY A 319 11.84 29.45 -7.07
CA GLY A 319 13.19 28.97 -7.38
C GLY A 319 13.77 28.05 -6.30
N ARG A 320 12.93 27.26 -5.64
CA ARG A 320 13.33 26.35 -4.56
C ARG A 320 13.44 24.91 -5.07
N ALA A 321 14.48 24.24 -4.62
CA ALA A 321 14.66 22.80 -4.77
C ALA A 321 15.37 22.30 -3.51
N PHE A 322 14.87 21.20 -2.98
CA PHE A 322 15.39 20.55 -1.77
C PHE A 322 16.09 19.25 -2.14
N ARG A 323 17.02 18.83 -1.30
CA ARG A 323 17.70 17.53 -1.31
C ARG A 323 17.46 16.86 0.03
N LEU A 324 16.33 16.16 0.12
CA LEU A 324 15.99 15.40 1.31
C LEU A 324 16.99 14.26 1.52
N GLY A 325 17.16 13.84 2.78
CA GLY A 325 18.16 12.84 3.14
C GLY A 325 17.96 11.49 2.45
N PRO A 326 19.03 10.67 2.33
CA PRO A 326 18.93 9.30 1.84
C PRO A 326 17.80 8.51 2.51
N GLY A 327 17.11 7.66 1.75
CA GLY A 327 15.98 6.89 2.26
C GLY A 327 14.66 7.67 2.38
N SER A 328 14.63 8.95 1.98
CA SER A 328 13.40 9.72 1.81
C SER A 328 12.47 9.11 0.77
N ARG A 329 11.16 9.20 1.03
CA ARG A 329 10.10 8.56 0.25
C ARG A 329 8.99 9.54 -0.05
N VAL A 330 8.36 9.35 -1.20
CA VAL A 330 7.13 10.04 -1.58
C VAL A 330 6.02 9.01 -1.63
N MET A 331 4.92 9.26 -0.92
CA MET A 331 3.69 8.49 -1.06
C MET A 331 2.60 9.38 -1.67
N ASP A 332 2.24 9.13 -2.92
CA ASP A 332 1.14 9.84 -3.58
C ASP A 332 -0.13 8.98 -3.59
N THR A 333 -1.28 9.56 -3.27
CA THR A 333 -2.56 8.81 -3.15
C THR A 333 -3.49 9.01 -4.35
N GLY A 334 -2.93 9.43 -5.49
CA GLY A 334 -3.71 9.77 -6.68
C GLY A 334 -4.47 11.10 -6.58
N GLY A 335 -5.52 11.24 -7.41
CA GLY A 335 -6.33 12.47 -7.45
C GLY A 335 -5.84 13.53 -8.45
N ALA A 336 -5.27 13.12 -9.58
CA ALA A 336 -4.80 14.03 -10.64
C ALA A 336 -5.94 14.65 -11.50
N LYS A 337 -7.23 14.46 -11.14
CA LYS A 337 -8.35 15.06 -11.87
C LYS A 337 -8.47 16.53 -11.51
N GLY A 338 -8.59 17.39 -12.52
CA GLY A 338 -8.75 18.85 -12.32
C GLY A 338 -7.46 19.61 -12.02
N LEU A 339 -6.29 19.00 -12.23
CA LEU A 339 -5.02 19.72 -12.13
C LEU A 339 -4.96 20.82 -13.18
N ARG A 340 -4.48 22.00 -12.78
CA ARG A 340 -4.21 23.13 -13.70
C ARG A 340 -3.25 22.75 -14.83
N ARG A 341 -2.28 21.88 -14.52
CA ARG A 341 -1.33 21.31 -15.47
C ARG A 341 -1.40 19.78 -15.41
N PRO A 342 -1.64 19.10 -16.54
CA PRO A 342 -1.60 17.63 -16.59
C PRO A 342 -0.23 17.11 -16.11
N LEU A 343 -0.26 16.18 -15.16
CA LEU A 343 0.95 15.56 -14.61
C LEU A 343 0.92 14.06 -14.89
N SER A 344 1.71 13.62 -15.86
CA SER A 344 1.92 12.19 -16.12
C SER A 344 2.72 11.55 -14.99
N ARG A 345 2.66 10.22 -14.83
CA ARG A 345 3.48 9.50 -13.83
C ARG A 345 4.97 9.79 -13.97
N ALA A 346 5.51 9.75 -15.21
CA ALA A 346 6.90 10.13 -15.46
C ALA A 346 7.17 11.61 -15.15
N GLY A 347 6.20 12.49 -15.38
CA GLY A 347 6.25 13.89 -14.96
C GLY A 347 6.34 14.04 -13.44
N PHE A 348 5.48 13.35 -12.70
CA PHE A 348 5.49 13.35 -11.24
C PHE A 348 6.87 12.92 -10.69
N PHE A 349 7.44 11.82 -11.18
CA PHE A 349 8.77 11.39 -10.75
C PHE A 349 9.88 12.40 -11.06
N ARG A 350 9.81 13.08 -12.21
CA ARG A 350 10.77 14.15 -12.53
C ARG A 350 10.63 15.33 -11.58
N GLU A 351 9.41 15.72 -11.22
CA GLU A 351 9.17 16.81 -10.28
C GLU A 351 9.65 16.44 -8.86
N CYS A 352 9.41 15.19 -8.40
CA CYS A 352 9.98 14.66 -7.15
C CYS A 352 11.51 14.73 -7.14
N TRP A 353 12.15 14.28 -8.22
CA TRP A 353 13.61 14.35 -8.34
C TRP A 353 14.12 15.79 -8.35
N ALA A 354 13.51 16.65 -9.18
CA ALA A 354 13.95 18.03 -9.35
C ALA A 354 13.83 18.85 -8.06
N HIS A 355 12.68 18.75 -7.38
CA HIS A 355 12.33 19.62 -6.27
C HIS A 355 12.53 19.01 -4.88
N LEU A 356 12.58 17.69 -4.74
CA LEU A 356 12.77 17.01 -3.44
C LEU A 356 14.05 16.16 -3.38
N GLY A 357 14.69 15.88 -4.51
CA GLY A 357 15.84 14.97 -4.58
C GLY A 357 15.45 13.50 -4.39
N VAL A 358 14.17 13.16 -4.45
CA VAL A 358 13.67 11.79 -4.24
C VAL A 358 13.59 11.06 -5.58
N ALA A 359 14.28 9.91 -5.66
CA ALA A 359 14.29 9.09 -6.86
C ALA A 359 12.91 8.45 -7.14
N GLY A 360 12.61 8.20 -8.41
CA GLY A 360 11.32 7.63 -8.82
C GLY A 360 11.01 6.29 -8.14
N TYR A 361 12.01 5.42 -7.92
CA TYR A 361 11.83 4.14 -7.21
C TYR A 361 11.47 4.28 -5.72
N SER A 362 11.69 5.46 -5.12
CA SER A 362 11.25 5.82 -3.77
C SER A 362 9.92 6.59 -3.76
N CYS A 363 9.29 6.76 -4.94
CA CYS A 363 7.94 7.28 -5.08
C CYS A 363 6.97 6.09 -5.22
N VAL A 364 6.13 5.91 -4.20
CA VAL A 364 5.15 4.84 -4.09
C VAL A 364 3.75 5.43 -4.24
N ASN A 365 3.04 5.06 -5.30
CA ASN A 365 1.62 5.37 -5.40
C ASN A 365 0.83 4.45 -4.46
N GLU A 366 -0.07 5.01 -3.68
CA GLU A 366 -1.05 4.30 -2.87
C GLU A 366 -2.41 4.40 -3.57
N PHE A 367 -3.10 3.26 -3.65
CA PHE A 367 -4.48 3.17 -4.10
C PHE A 367 -5.34 2.62 -2.99
N GLY A 368 -6.33 3.42 -2.61
CA GLY A 368 -7.35 3.09 -1.64
C GLY A 368 -8.63 3.83 -1.94
N MET A 369 -9.66 3.56 -1.15
CA MET A 369 -10.93 4.25 -1.23
C MET A 369 -11.62 4.24 0.13
N THR A 370 -12.68 5.04 0.28
CA THR A 370 -13.41 5.12 1.55
C THR A 370 -14.03 3.79 1.92
N GLU A 371 -14.45 2.99 0.95
CA GLU A 371 -15.16 1.73 1.10
C GLU A 371 -14.25 0.53 1.40
N LEU A 372 -12.92 0.71 1.46
CA LEU A 372 -11.94 -0.35 1.73
C LEU A 372 -11.10 -0.06 2.98
N CYS A 373 -10.82 -1.11 3.74
CA CYS A 373 -9.90 -1.10 4.89
C CYS A 373 -8.48 -1.53 4.51
N SER A 374 -8.25 -1.99 3.28
CA SER A 374 -6.93 -2.34 2.76
C SER A 374 -6.53 -1.45 1.59
N GLN A 375 -5.24 -1.08 1.56
CA GLN A 375 -4.64 -0.28 0.50
C GLN A 375 -3.74 -1.12 -0.39
N ARG A 376 -3.62 -0.71 -1.65
CA ARG A 376 -2.63 -1.24 -2.59
C ARG A 376 -1.51 -0.23 -2.77
N TYR A 377 -0.31 -0.71 -3.08
CA TYR A 377 0.87 0.14 -3.20
C TYR A 377 1.69 -0.20 -4.44
N ASP A 378 2.29 0.81 -5.07
CA ASP A 378 3.21 0.67 -6.20
C ASP A 378 4.39 -0.25 -5.83
N SER A 379 4.67 -1.20 -6.72
CA SER A 379 5.63 -2.27 -6.47
C SER A 379 7.08 -1.82 -6.45
N ALA A 380 7.44 -0.62 -6.95
CA ALA A 380 8.83 -0.29 -7.25
C ALA A 380 9.77 -0.40 -6.05
N LEU A 381 9.35 0.09 -4.89
CA LEU A 381 10.17 0.02 -3.69
C LEU A 381 10.26 -1.41 -3.17
N ALA A 382 9.13 -2.12 -3.07
CA ALA A 382 9.10 -3.51 -2.64
C ALA A 382 9.91 -4.44 -3.57
N ASP A 383 9.75 -4.28 -4.89
CA ASP A 383 10.49 -5.04 -5.89
C ASP A 383 12.00 -4.77 -5.80
N ARG A 384 12.41 -3.53 -5.46
CA ARG A 384 13.81 -3.21 -5.20
C ARG A 384 14.40 -4.03 -4.07
N PHE A 385 13.71 -4.11 -2.93
CA PHE A 385 14.18 -4.88 -1.77
C PHE A 385 14.06 -6.39 -1.95
N HIS A 386 13.19 -6.85 -2.84
CA HIS A 386 13.00 -8.27 -3.14
C HIS A 386 13.71 -8.75 -4.44
N GLY A 387 14.53 -7.90 -5.06
CA GLY A 387 15.34 -8.27 -6.25
C GLY A 387 14.54 -8.46 -7.54
N ARG A 388 13.36 -7.82 -7.66
CA ARG A 388 12.45 -7.88 -8.83
C ARG A 388 12.50 -6.60 -9.68
N ASN A 389 13.65 -5.94 -9.75
CA ASN A 389 13.83 -4.58 -10.28
C ASN A 389 13.42 -4.37 -11.75
N LEU A 390 13.33 -5.45 -12.53
CA LEU A 390 12.96 -5.42 -13.95
C LEU A 390 11.46 -5.67 -14.18
N ALA A 391 10.70 -5.99 -13.14
CA ALA A 391 9.26 -6.23 -13.26
C ALA A 391 8.53 -4.92 -13.59
N PRO A 392 7.45 -4.97 -14.39
CA PRO A 392 6.61 -3.80 -14.61
C PRO A 392 6.02 -3.34 -13.27
N ARG A 393 6.04 -2.01 -13.06
CA ARG A 393 5.36 -1.38 -11.92
C ARG A 393 3.89 -1.72 -11.94
N ARG A 394 3.38 -2.10 -10.79
CA ARG A 394 1.99 -2.50 -10.56
C ARG A 394 1.61 -2.23 -9.12
N LEU A 395 0.32 -2.17 -8.85
CA LEU A 395 -0.22 -2.07 -7.50
C LEU A 395 -0.30 -3.45 -6.87
N LEU A 396 0.52 -3.68 -5.84
CA LEU A 396 0.53 -4.89 -5.03
C LEU A 396 -0.57 -4.85 -3.96
N ALA A 397 -1.09 -6.02 -3.61
CA ALA A 397 -2.03 -6.18 -2.52
C ALA A 397 -1.33 -6.76 -1.28
N PRO A 398 -1.76 -6.40 -0.06
CA PRO A 398 -1.45 -7.23 1.10
C PRO A 398 -2.12 -8.62 0.97
N PRO A 399 -1.64 -9.66 1.70
CA PRO A 399 -2.16 -11.03 1.60
C PRO A 399 -3.67 -11.20 1.88
N TRP A 400 -4.29 -10.24 2.58
CA TRP A 400 -5.71 -10.23 2.92
C TRP A 400 -6.58 -9.40 1.95
N LEU A 401 -6.02 -8.97 0.81
CA LEU A 401 -6.75 -8.29 -0.26
C LEU A 401 -6.54 -9.01 -1.60
N ARG A 402 -7.62 -9.47 -2.22
CA ARG A 402 -7.61 -9.99 -3.59
C ARG A 402 -8.41 -9.07 -4.52
N THR A 403 -8.05 -9.05 -5.80
CA THR A 403 -8.77 -8.28 -6.82
C THR A 403 -9.07 -9.16 -8.02
N ARG A 404 -10.32 -9.15 -8.46
CA ARG A 404 -10.74 -9.66 -9.77
C ARG A 404 -10.96 -8.50 -10.72
N VAL A 405 -10.76 -8.76 -12.01
CA VAL A 405 -11.11 -7.84 -13.08
C VAL A 405 -12.31 -8.43 -13.81
N LEU A 406 -13.42 -7.69 -13.84
CA LEU A 406 -14.71 -8.17 -14.32
C LEU A 406 -15.18 -7.39 -15.53
N ASP A 407 -15.85 -8.06 -16.46
CA ASP A 407 -16.50 -7.43 -17.59
C ASP A 407 -17.63 -6.49 -17.09
N PRO A 408 -17.72 -5.23 -17.56
CA PRO A 408 -18.69 -4.26 -17.04
C PRO A 408 -20.17 -4.61 -17.23
N ASP A 409 -20.49 -5.47 -18.21
CA ASP A 409 -21.86 -5.81 -18.57
C ASP A 409 -22.30 -7.15 -17.98
N THR A 410 -21.41 -8.14 -17.99
CA THR A 410 -21.70 -9.51 -17.55
C THR A 410 -21.20 -9.82 -16.14
N LEU A 411 -20.27 -9.00 -15.61
CA LEU A 411 -19.55 -9.23 -14.35
C LEU A 411 -18.77 -10.56 -14.30
N ALA A 412 -18.57 -11.20 -15.45
CA ALA A 412 -17.70 -12.36 -15.56
C ALA A 412 -16.22 -11.94 -15.48
N ALA A 413 -15.36 -12.82 -14.98
CA ALA A 413 -13.93 -12.56 -14.97
C ALA A 413 -13.39 -12.41 -16.41
N VAL A 414 -12.59 -11.37 -16.64
CA VAL A 414 -11.92 -11.17 -17.94
C VAL A 414 -10.59 -11.94 -17.98
N LEU A 415 -10.04 -12.10 -19.19
CA LEU A 415 -8.70 -12.69 -19.37
C LEU A 415 -7.61 -11.82 -18.73
N PRO A 416 -6.49 -12.42 -18.25
CA PRO A 416 -5.36 -11.66 -17.73
C PRO A 416 -4.89 -10.57 -18.70
N GLY A 417 -4.63 -9.36 -18.17
CA GLY A 417 -4.23 -8.19 -18.94
C GLY A 417 -5.36 -7.46 -19.67
N ALA A 418 -6.57 -8.05 -19.77
CA ALA A 418 -7.74 -7.34 -20.28
C ALA A 418 -8.25 -6.30 -19.27
N THR A 419 -8.80 -5.20 -19.79
CA THR A 419 -9.37 -4.14 -18.97
C THR A 419 -10.80 -4.48 -18.57
N GLY A 420 -11.15 -4.27 -17.30
CA GLY A 420 -12.51 -4.40 -16.78
C GLY A 420 -12.68 -3.67 -15.45
N LEU A 421 -13.85 -3.82 -14.82
CA LEU A 421 -14.14 -3.30 -13.49
C LEU A 421 -13.32 -4.02 -12.43
N LEU A 422 -12.82 -3.27 -11.45
CA LEU A 422 -12.11 -3.84 -10.31
C LEU A 422 -13.11 -4.30 -9.24
N CYS A 423 -13.04 -5.58 -8.89
CA CYS A 423 -13.78 -6.15 -7.77
C CYS A 423 -12.81 -6.59 -6.70
N HIS A 424 -12.82 -5.91 -5.56
CA HIS A 424 -11.95 -6.17 -4.42
C HIS A 424 -12.63 -7.11 -3.44
N HIS A 425 -11.88 -8.12 -2.98
CA HIS A 425 -12.26 -8.97 -1.87
C HIS A 425 -11.28 -8.68 -0.73
N ASP A 426 -11.71 -7.81 0.20
CA ASP A 426 -10.93 -7.28 1.31
C ASP A 426 -11.40 -7.92 2.62
N LEU A 427 -10.54 -8.76 3.23
CA LEU A 427 -10.88 -9.38 4.50
C LEU A 427 -10.91 -8.34 5.64
N ALA A 428 -10.18 -7.24 5.54
CA ALA A 428 -10.17 -6.18 6.56
C ALA A 428 -11.51 -5.41 6.62
N ASN A 429 -12.40 -5.62 5.66
CA ASN A 429 -13.79 -5.16 5.68
C ASN A 429 -14.73 -6.12 6.43
N ALA A 430 -14.22 -6.99 7.31
CA ALA A 430 -15.02 -8.01 8.00
C ALA A 430 -16.29 -7.43 8.68
N GLY A 431 -16.19 -6.26 9.30
CA GLY A 431 -17.32 -5.55 9.93
C GLY A 431 -18.26 -4.81 8.97
N SER A 432 -17.98 -4.71 7.67
CA SER A 432 -18.84 -4.07 6.66
C SER A 432 -19.28 -5.06 5.56
N VAL A 433 -18.78 -4.89 4.33
CA VAL A 433 -18.92 -5.81 3.20
C VAL A 433 -17.54 -6.05 2.61
N SER A 434 -17.14 -7.33 2.54
CA SER A 434 -15.80 -7.75 2.12
C SER A 434 -15.61 -7.80 0.61
N VAL A 435 -16.68 -7.93 -0.18
CA VAL A 435 -16.60 -7.99 -1.65
C VAL A 435 -17.19 -6.70 -2.26
N VAL A 436 -16.31 -5.80 -2.69
CA VAL A 436 -16.66 -4.46 -3.20
C VAL A 436 -16.40 -4.39 -4.71
N LEU A 437 -17.45 -4.08 -5.48
CA LEU A 437 -17.34 -3.80 -6.91
C LEU A 437 -17.19 -2.29 -7.12
N THR A 438 -16.07 -1.87 -7.68
CA THR A 438 -15.78 -0.45 -7.91
C THR A 438 -16.24 0.01 -9.28
N GLU A 439 -16.21 1.33 -9.49
CA GLU A 439 -16.36 1.98 -10.80
C GLU A 439 -14.98 2.28 -11.44
N ASP A 440 -13.90 1.76 -10.85
CA ASP A 440 -12.55 1.88 -11.38
C ASP A 440 -12.30 0.78 -12.42
N LEU A 441 -11.73 1.19 -13.56
CA LEU A 441 -11.28 0.30 -14.62
C LEU A 441 -9.80 -0.01 -14.39
N GLY A 442 -9.45 -1.28 -14.50
CA GLY A 442 -8.07 -1.73 -14.43
C GLY A 442 -7.86 -3.06 -15.11
N ARG A 443 -6.63 -3.54 -15.05
CA ARG A 443 -6.20 -4.82 -15.61
C ARG A 443 -5.17 -5.48 -14.70
N THR A 444 -5.06 -6.80 -14.78
CA THR A 444 -3.96 -7.51 -14.10
C THR A 444 -2.63 -7.22 -14.77
N VAL A 445 -1.56 -7.17 -13.98
CA VAL A 445 -0.18 -6.99 -14.42
C VAL A 445 0.67 -8.02 -13.71
N GLY A 446 1.24 -8.97 -14.47
CA GLY A 446 1.88 -10.15 -13.89
C GLY A 446 0.89 -10.97 -13.06
N ASP A 447 1.43 -11.78 -12.15
CA ASP A 447 0.64 -12.72 -11.34
C ASP A 447 0.16 -12.12 -10.01
N ASP A 448 0.71 -10.99 -9.58
CA ASP A 448 0.55 -10.45 -8.22
C ASP A 448 0.12 -8.97 -8.16
N GLY A 449 -0.17 -8.33 -9.30
CA GLY A 449 -0.50 -6.92 -9.35
C GLY A 449 -1.59 -6.50 -10.33
N ILE A 450 -2.00 -5.24 -10.21
CA ILE A 450 -2.94 -4.59 -11.11
C ILE A 450 -2.43 -3.22 -11.54
N GLU A 451 -2.99 -2.68 -12.61
CA GLU A 451 -2.86 -1.28 -13.01
C GLU A 451 -4.26 -0.64 -13.06
N ILE A 452 -4.38 0.57 -12.53
CA ILE A 452 -5.59 1.40 -12.69
C ILE A 452 -5.49 2.12 -14.03
N VAL A 453 -6.47 1.88 -14.90
CA VAL A 453 -6.57 2.53 -16.22
C VAL A 453 -7.37 3.83 -16.11
N GLY A 454 -8.39 3.86 -15.26
CA GLY A 454 -9.22 5.04 -15.07
C GLY A 454 -10.50 4.72 -14.30
N ARG A 455 -11.52 5.56 -14.47
CA ARG A 455 -12.89 5.30 -13.99
C ARG A 455 -13.84 5.26 -15.17
N VAL A 456 -14.92 4.51 -15.03
CA VAL A 456 -16.02 4.56 -15.98
C VAL A 456 -16.54 6.00 -16.07
N ALA A 457 -16.72 6.49 -17.30
CA ALA A 457 -17.28 7.80 -17.57
C ALA A 457 -18.78 7.71 -17.87
N GLY A 458 -19.57 8.66 -17.37
CA GLY A 458 -21.00 8.76 -17.68
C GLY A 458 -21.88 7.90 -16.77
N ALA A 459 -22.84 7.18 -17.36
CA ALA A 459 -23.79 6.35 -16.63
C ALA A 459 -23.11 5.15 -15.97
N MET A 460 -23.66 4.72 -14.84
CA MET A 460 -23.20 3.52 -14.13
C MET A 460 -23.22 2.30 -15.07
N PRO A 461 -22.17 1.45 -15.07
CA PRO A 461 -22.16 0.21 -15.86
C PRO A 461 -23.40 -0.63 -15.62
N ARG A 462 -23.87 -1.33 -16.65
CA ARG A 462 -25.07 -2.17 -16.57
C ARG A 462 -24.97 -3.18 -15.43
N GLY A 463 -23.82 -3.84 -15.26
CA GLY A 463 -23.56 -4.76 -14.15
C GLY A 463 -23.78 -4.10 -12.79
N CYS A 464 -23.11 -2.97 -12.52
CA CYS A 464 -23.28 -2.21 -11.28
C CYS A 464 -24.72 -1.74 -11.06
N GLY A 465 -25.39 -1.27 -12.12
CA GLY A 465 -26.78 -0.82 -12.06
C GLY A 465 -27.76 -1.93 -11.68
N LEU A 466 -27.58 -3.14 -12.23
CA LEU A 466 -28.37 -4.31 -11.87
C LEU A 466 -28.16 -4.69 -10.40
N LEU A 467 -26.90 -4.75 -9.94
CA LEU A 467 -26.62 -5.04 -8.53
C LEU A 467 -27.19 -3.98 -7.58
N LEU A 468 -27.23 -2.70 -7.99
CA LEU A 468 -27.82 -1.63 -7.21
C LEU A 468 -29.35 -1.69 -7.17
N ALA A 469 -30.00 -2.07 -8.27
CA ALA A 469 -31.45 -2.28 -8.30
C ALA A 469 -31.86 -3.43 -7.35
N GLU A 470 -31.05 -4.48 -7.26
CA GLU A 470 -31.23 -5.59 -6.32
C GLU A 470 -31.06 -5.19 -4.84
N LEU A 471 -30.50 -4.02 -4.56
CA LEU A 471 -30.32 -3.46 -3.22
C LEU A 471 -31.48 -2.52 -2.81
N GLY A 472 -32.37 -2.15 -3.74
CA GLY A 472 -33.52 -1.29 -3.47
C GLY A 472 -34.65 -2.00 -2.69
N PRO A 473 -35.51 -1.23 -1.99
CA PRO A 473 -36.72 -1.78 -1.37
C PRO A 473 -37.60 -2.44 -2.45
N ALA A 474 -38.19 -3.58 -2.08
CA ALA A 474 -39.15 -4.30 -2.93
C ALA A 474 -40.46 -3.53 -3.08
#